data_AF-A0A1V2Q7D9-F1
#
_entry.id   AF-A0A1V2Q7D9-F1
#
_cell.length_a   1.000
_cell.length_b   1.000
_cell.length_c   1.000
_cell.angle_alpha   90.00
_cell.angle_beta   90.00
_cell.angle_gamma   90.00
#
_symmetry.space_group_name_H-M   'P 1'
#
loop_
_entity.id
_entity.type
_entity.pdbx_description
1 polymer ?
#
loop_
_entity_poly.entity_id
_entity_poly.type
_entity_poly.pdbx_seq_one_letter_code
_entity_poly.pdbx_strand_id
1 'polypeptide(L)'
;MKVRLVLAVACALLGTAPAVSATTPTEVKILQVNICNSGLAGCYTGKAVAHTVSVITSVKPKVLSVNESCVSDIEPLHKAMGPSAVAFVAAQRPDGTPVLCRNGEQYGNIVMVTGELAGSVTATGLYNTQDTSAERRSWACLPAGKIGACTTHLSARSGSTALAQCKELMARVVGYPRPAVVAGDMNLRYHGWPDVQDCNPPGFYRKGDGGLQHIFASTNLAFKRGTRIDMDGTTDHPGWMVTVNMS
;
A
#
# COMPACT_ATOMS: atom_id res chain seq x y z
N MET A 1 20.31 -59.36 61.01
CA MET A 1 19.68 -58.09 60.62
C MET A 1 19.12 -58.23 59.21
N LYS A 2 17.80 -58.13 59.02
CA LYS A 2 17.14 -58.22 57.71
C LYS A 2 16.78 -56.81 57.24
N VAL A 3 17.42 -56.33 56.17
CA VAL A 3 17.07 -55.05 55.54
C VAL A 3 16.03 -55.32 54.47
N ARG A 4 14.84 -54.72 54.59
CA ARG A 4 13.77 -54.77 53.58
C ARG A 4 13.91 -53.56 52.67
N LEU A 5 14.14 -53.80 51.38
CA LEU A 5 14.14 -52.79 50.34
C LEU A 5 12.71 -52.62 49.82
N VAL A 6 12.11 -51.44 50.00
CA VAL A 6 10.80 -51.09 49.44
C VAL A 6 11.03 -50.35 48.13
N LEU A 7 10.62 -50.97 47.02
CA LEU A 7 10.66 -50.38 45.69
C LEU A 7 9.36 -49.60 45.46
N ALA A 8 9.42 -48.26 45.44
CA ALA A 8 8.29 -47.43 45.05
C ALA A 8 8.31 -47.24 43.53
N VAL A 9 7.31 -47.81 42.84
CA VAL A 9 7.09 -47.61 41.40
C VAL A 9 6.22 -46.36 41.23
N ALA A 10 6.82 -45.26 40.76
CA ALA A 10 6.08 -44.07 40.37
C ALA A 10 5.61 -44.22 38.91
N CYS A 11 4.31 -44.49 38.72
CA CYS A 11 3.66 -44.41 37.40
C CYS A 11 3.48 -42.93 37.02
N ALA A 12 4.31 -42.44 36.11
CA ALA A 12 4.10 -41.15 35.47
C ALA A 12 3.03 -41.27 34.37
N LEU A 13 1.83 -40.76 34.64
CA LEU A 13 0.76 -40.56 33.66
C LEU A 13 1.15 -39.39 32.74
N LEU A 14 1.68 -39.70 31.55
CA LEU A 14 1.90 -38.73 30.49
C LEU A 14 0.54 -38.38 29.84
N GLY A 15 -0.09 -37.30 30.29
CA GLY A 15 -1.24 -36.72 29.63
C GLY A 15 -0.82 -36.09 28.30
N THR A 16 -1.26 -36.68 27.19
CA THR A 16 -1.11 -36.09 25.85
C THR A 16 -2.12 -34.96 25.69
N ALA A 17 -1.66 -33.71 25.87
CA ALA A 17 -2.46 -32.55 25.52
C ALA A 17 -2.69 -32.51 23.99
N PRO A 18 -3.91 -32.20 23.51
CA PRO A 18 -4.18 -32.09 22.08
C PRO A 18 -3.35 -30.95 21.49
N ALA A 19 -2.65 -31.24 20.40
CA ALA A 19 -1.89 -30.24 19.65
C ALA A 19 -2.85 -29.19 19.08
N VAL A 20 -2.77 -27.96 19.58
CA VAL A 20 -3.44 -26.80 18.97
C VAL A 20 -2.82 -26.61 17.60
N SER A 21 -3.60 -26.82 16.53
CA SER A 21 -3.14 -26.59 15.16
C SER A 21 -2.85 -25.10 14.99
N ALA A 22 -1.57 -24.74 14.85
CA ALA A 22 -1.18 -23.37 14.56
C ALA A 22 -1.64 -23.03 13.12
N THR A 23 -2.60 -22.10 13.00
CA THR A 23 -2.98 -21.55 11.70
C THR A 23 -1.76 -20.87 11.09
N THR A 24 -1.37 -21.28 9.89
CA THR A 24 -0.23 -20.67 9.19
C THR A 24 -0.60 -19.23 8.81
N PRO A 25 0.21 -18.21 9.16
CA PRO A 25 -0.08 -16.83 8.80
C PRO A 25 -0.24 -16.67 7.29
N THR A 26 -1.26 -15.90 6.87
CA THR A 26 -1.51 -15.64 5.45
C THR A 26 -0.54 -14.57 4.95
N GLU A 27 0.23 -14.89 3.91
CA GLU A 27 1.11 -13.91 3.27
C GLU A 27 0.31 -12.94 2.39
N VAL A 28 0.48 -11.64 2.63
CA VAL A 28 -0.15 -10.56 1.87
C VAL A 28 0.95 -9.70 1.24
N LYS A 29 0.85 -9.47 -0.08
CA LYS A 29 1.76 -8.62 -0.85
C LYS A 29 1.08 -7.31 -1.19
N ILE A 30 1.69 -6.20 -0.80
CA ILE A 30 1.27 -4.83 -1.11
C ILE A 30 2.24 -4.26 -2.13
N LEU A 31 1.74 -3.88 -3.30
CA LEU A 31 2.53 -3.29 -4.39
C LEU A 31 2.17 -1.81 -4.55
N GLN A 32 3.19 -0.96 -4.55
CA GLN A 32 3.13 0.45 -4.90
C GLN A 32 3.89 0.68 -6.21
N VAL A 33 3.29 1.42 -7.13
CA VAL A 33 3.93 1.88 -8.37
C VAL A 33 3.50 3.32 -8.68
N ASN A 34 4.42 4.14 -9.16
CA ASN A 34 4.14 5.37 -9.90
C ASN A 34 4.45 5.04 -11.37
N ILE A 35 3.49 5.24 -12.28
CA ILE A 35 3.62 4.77 -13.67
C ILE A 35 3.87 5.90 -14.68
N CYS A 36 3.93 7.16 -14.25
CA CYS A 36 4.14 8.33 -15.11
C CYS A 36 3.32 8.29 -16.42
N ASN A 37 2.05 7.87 -16.34
CA ASN A 37 1.27 7.52 -17.54
C ASN A 37 0.41 8.68 -18.07
N SER A 38 0.53 9.88 -17.49
CA SER A 38 -0.24 11.07 -17.91
C SER A 38 -0.05 11.45 -19.38
N GLY A 39 1.08 11.07 -19.99
CA GLY A 39 1.44 11.49 -21.34
C GLY A 39 2.03 12.90 -21.42
N LEU A 40 2.18 13.59 -20.27
CA LEU A 40 2.63 14.99 -20.19
C LEU A 40 4.02 15.14 -19.59
N ALA A 41 4.39 14.27 -18.65
CA ALA A 41 5.69 14.29 -18.00
C ALA A 41 6.79 13.65 -18.86
N GLY A 42 8.04 14.10 -18.68
CA GLY A 42 9.17 13.60 -19.46
C GLY A 42 9.52 12.13 -19.25
N CYS A 43 9.05 11.52 -18.16
CA CYS A 43 9.18 10.09 -17.87
C CYS A 43 8.17 9.21 -18.64
N TYR A 44 7.22 9.81 -19.38
CA TYR A 44 6.21 9.06 -20.10
C TYR A 44 6.81 8.27 -21.27
N THR A 45 6.58 6.96 -21.27
CA THR A 45 7.02 6.06 -22.35
C THR A 45 5.86 5.41 -23.11
N GLY A 46 4.64 5.49 -22.59
CA GLY A 46 3.47 4.74 -23.07
C GLY A 46 3.52 3.23 -22.79
N LYS A 47 4.51 2.73 -22.05
CA LYS A 47 4.74 1.29 -21.81
C LYS A 47 4.46 0.85 -20.37
N ALA A 48 4.37 1.80 -19.43
CA ALA A 48 4.33 1.51 -17.99
C ALA A 48 3.12 0.64 -17.57
N VAL A 49 1.94 0.84 -18.17
CA VAL A 49 0.74 0.06 -17.85
C VAL A 49 0.92 -1.41 -18.21
N ALA A 50 1.37 -1.71 -19.43
CA ALA A 50 1.61 -3.09 -19.89
C ALA A 50 2.70 -3.78 -19.06
N HIS A 51 3.74 -3.05 -18.67
CA HIS A 51 4.77 -3.58 -17.77
C HIS A 51 4.21 -3.85 -16.37
N THR A 52 3.42 -2.94 -15.83
CA THR A 52 2.76 -3.10 -14.53
C THR A 52 1.82 -4.31 -14.52
N VAL A 53 1.07 -4.56 -15.60
CA VAL A 53 0.26 -5.77 -15.78
C VAL A 53 1.12 -7.04 -15.69
N SER A 54 2.30 -7.02 -16.32
CA SER A 54 3.25 -8.14 -16.28
C SER A 54 3.79 -8.37 -14.86
N VAL A 55 4.11 -7.28 -14.14
CA VAL A 55 4.52 -7.32 -12.73
C VAL A 55 3.40 -7.92 -11.86
N ILE A 56 2.17 -7.43 -11.97
CA ILE A 56 1.00 -7.93 -11.22
C ILE A 56 0.81 -9.43 -11.46
N THR A 57 0.88 -9.87 -12.71
CA THR A 57 0.71 -11.28 -13.08
C THR A 57 1.78 -12.17 -12.47
N SER A 58 3.02 -11.67 -12.40
CA SER A 58 4.17 -12.38 -11.83
C SER A 58 4.13 -12.44 -10.30
N VAL A 59 3.96 -11.29 -9.64
CA VAL A 59 4.10 -11.21 -8.17
C VAL A 59 2.78 -11.46 -7.43
N LYS A 60 1.64 -11.30 -8.12
CA LYS A 60 0.27 -11.51 -7.63
C LYS A 60 0.00 -10.74 -6.32
N PRO A 61 0.07 -9.39 -6.34
CA PRO A 61 -0.20 -8.60 -5.15
C PRO A 61 -1.68 -8.72 -4.74
N LYS A 62 -1.94 -8.52 -3.45
CA LYS A 62 -3.28 -8.50 -2.86
C LYS A 62 -3.81 -7.09 -2.65
N VAL A 63 -2.89 -6.14 -2.53
CA VAL A 63 -3.16 -4.71 -2.52
C VAL A 63 -2.27 -4.06 -3.58
N LEU A 64 -2.87 -3.26 -4.45
CA LEU A 64 -2.18 -2.48 -5.47
C LEU A 64 -2.49 -1.00 -5.25
N SER A 65 -1.46 -0.17 -5.27
CA SER A 65 -1.56 1.28 -5.31
C SER A 65 -0.78 1.78 -6.53
N VAL A 66 -1.42 2.66 -7.31
CA VAL A 66 -0.88 3.19 -8.56
C VAL A 66 -1.05 4.70 -8.56
N ASN A 67 0.05 5.42 -8.75
CA ASN A 67 0.06 6.87 -8.94
C ASN A 67 0.34 7.23 -10.40
N GLU A 68 -0.04 8.45 -10.76
CA GLU A 68 0.13 9.02 -12.10
C GLU A 68 -0.56 8.22 -13.21
N SER A 69 -1.77 7.77 -12.93
CA SER A 69 -2.58 6.94 -13.83
C SER A 69 -3.67 7.74 -14.52
N CYS A 70 -4.09 7.28 -15.70
CA CYS A 70 -5.33 7.69 -16.35
C CYS A 70 -6.47 6.75 -15.95
N VAL A 71 -7.73 7.20 -16.04
CA VAL A 71 -8.87 6.36 -15.66
C VAL A 71 -8.96 5.06 -16.48
N SER A 72 -8.56 5.08 -17.76
CA SER A 72 -8.52 3.86 -18.59
C SER A 72 -7.50 2.82 -18.12
N ASP A 73 -6.50 3.20 -17.32
CA ASP A 73 -5.52 2.25 -16.77
C ASP A 73 -6.17 1.26 -15.80
N ILE A 74 -7.36 1.58 -15.26
CA ILE A 74 -8.10 0.71 -14.34
C ILE A 74 -8.40 -0.64 -14.98
N GLU A 75 -8.92 -0.70 -16.21
CA GLU A 75 -9.36 -1.95 -16.83
C GLU A 75 -8.21 -2.98 -16.97
N PRO A 76 -7.07 -2.67 -17.62
CA PRO A 76 -5.99 -3.64 -17.78
C PRO A 76 -5.39 -4.07 -16.42
N LEU A 77 -5.27 -3.14 -15.47
CA LEU A 77 -4.75 -3.45 -14.13
C LEU A 77 -5.73 -4.32 -13.33
N HIS A 78 -7.02 -4.03 -13.40
CA HIS A 78 -8.08 -4.80 -12.74
C HIS A 78 -8.13 -6.22 -13.27
N LYS A 79 -8.06 -6.38 -14.60
CA LYS A 79 -7.99 -7.69 -15.25
C LYS A 79 -6.78 -8.50 -14.76
N ALA A 80 -5.62 -7.86 -14.59
CA ALA A 80 -4.41 -8.52 -14.08
C ALA A 80 -4.52 -8.90 -12.59
N MET A 81 -5.18 -8.07 -11.78
CA MET A 81 -5.46 -8.34 -10.37
C MET A 81 -6.49 -9.47 -10.16
N GLY A 82 -7.38 -9.69 -11.15
CA GLY A 82 -8.54 -10.54 -11.01
C GLY A 82 -9.66 -9.85 -10.21
N PRO A 83 -10.64 -10.59 -9.66
CA PRO A 83 -11.72 -10.00 -8.87
C PRO A 83 -11.18 -9.15 -7.72
N SER A 84 -11.38 -7.84 -7.80
CA SER A 84 -10.92 -6.86 -6.80
C SER A 84 -11.90 -5.70 -6.66
N ALA A 85 -11.95 -5.11 -5.48
CA ALA A 85 -12.51 -3.77 -5.31
C ALA A 85 -11.50 -2.75 -5.84
N VAL A 86 -12.02 -1.65 -6.39
CA VAL A 86 -11.22 -0.58 -7.00
C VAL A 86 -11.75 0.76 -6.52
N ALA A 87 -10.84 1.66 -6.17
CA ALA A 87 -11.15 3.07 -6.01
C ALA A 87 -10.18 3.90 -6.86
N PHE A 88 -10.72 4.93 -7.51
CA PHE A 88 -9.97 5.93 -8.26
C PHE A 88 -10.30 7.31 -7.72
N VAL A 89 -9.30 8.18 -7.65
CA VAL A 89 -9.49 9.60 -7.37
C VAL A 89 -8.70 10.43 -8.37
N ALA A 90 -9.36 11.37 -9.02
CA ALA A 90 -8.68 12.32 -9.89
C ALA A 90 -7.88 13.34 -9.05
N ALA A 91 -6.76 13.79 -9.58
CA ALA A 91 -6.19 15.07 -9.16
C ALA A 91 -7.06 16.21 -9.72
N GLN A 92 -7.07 17.35 -9.05
CA GLN A 92 -7.87 18.51 -9.47
C GLN A 92 -7.01 19.72 -9.76
N ARG A 93 -7.50 20.60 -10.63
CA ARG A 93 -6.99 21.95 -10.80
C ARG A 93 -7.52 22.87 -9.70
N PRO A 94 -6.91 24.05 -9.50
CA PRO A 94 -7.41 25.04 -8.55
C PRO A 94 -8.87 25.46 -8.78
N ASP A 95 -9.35 25.42 -10.03
CA ASP A 95 -10.74 25.71 -10.42
C ASP A 95 -11.73 24.56 -10.16
N GLY A 96 -11.26 23.43 -9.60
CA GLY A 96 -12.06 22.25 -9.30
C GLY A 96 -12.22 21.27 -10.47
N THR A 97 -11.74 21.59 -11.67
CA THR A 97 -11.77 20.66 -12.81
C THR A 97 -10.74 19.54 -12.64
N PRO A 98 -10.95 18.34 -13.20
CA PRO A 98 -9.97 17.27 -13.10
C PRO A 98 -8.72 17.59 -13.93
N VAL A 99 -7.54 17.25 -13.42
CA VAL A 99 -6.32 17.18 -14.24
C VAL A 99 -6.53 16.08 -15.28
N LEU A 100 -6.10 16.34 -16.52
CA LEU A 100 -6.31 15.42 -17.64
C LEU A 100 -4.99 14.83 -18.11
N CYS A 101 -5.03 13.55 -18.45
CA CYS A 101 -4.03 12.89 -19.27
C CYS A 101 -4.05 13.43 -20.71
N ARG A 102 -2.99 13.15 -21.47
CA ARG A 102 -2.85 13.54 -22.89
C ARG A 102 -3.98 12.99 -23.78
N ASN A 103 -4.57 11.87 -23.41
CA ASN A 103 -5.73 11.27 -24.10
C ASN A 103 -7.07 11.93 -23.72
N GLY A 104 -7.08 12.95 -22.86
CA GLY A 104 -8.27 13.68 -22.42
C GLY A 104 -8.98 13.09 -21.21
N GLU A 105 -8.50 11.97 -20.68
CA GLU A 105 -9.10 11.31 -19.50
C GLU A 105 -8.64 11.90 -18.19
N GLN A 106 -9.35 11.62 -17.10
CA GLN A 106 -8.94 12.06 -15.77
C GLN A 106 -7.65 11.37 -15.32
N TYR A 107 -6.72 12.18 -14.83
CA TYR A 107 -5.46 11.76 -14.24
C TYR A 107 -5.59 11.67 -12.72
N GLY A 108 -5.01 10.64 -12.10
CA GLY A 108 -5.16 10.41 -10.67
C GLY A 108 -4.45 9.19 -10.11
N ASN A 109 -5.01 8.69 -9.00
CA ASN A 109 -4.50 7.56 -8.23
C ASN A 109 -5.51 6.41 -8.20
N ILE A 110 -5.02 5.18 -8.26
CA ILE A 110 -5.80 3.96 -8.20
C ILE A 110 -5.38 3.14 -6.97
N VAL A 111 -6.34 2.62 -6.21
CA VAL A 111 -6.10 1.55 -5.23
C VAL A 111 -7.00 0.36 -5.53
N MET A 112 -6.44 -0.84 -5.47
CA MET A 112 -7.18 -2.08 -5.62
C MET A 112 -6.86 -3.04 -4.48
N VAL A 113 -7.88 -3.77 -4.03
CA VAL A 113 -7.75 -4.85 -3.05
C VAL A 113 -8.48 -6.08 -3.59
N THR A 114 -7.82 -7.23 -3.64
CA THR A 114 -8.44 -8.48 -4.10
C THR A 114 -9.71 -8.80 -3.33
N GLY A 115 -10.74 -9.31 -4.01
CA GLY A 115 -12.09 -9.48 -3.46
C GLY A 115 -12.15 -10.34 -2.20
N GLU A 116 -11.21 -11.27 -2.01
CA GLU A 116 -11.11 -12.09 -0.80
C GLU A 116 -10.74 -11.31 0.47
N LEU A 117 -10.16 -10.11 0.31
CA LEU A 117 -9.73 -9.21 1.39
C LEU A 117 -10.50 -7.89 1.44
N ALA A 118 -11.09 -7.46 0.33
CA ALA A 118 -11.72 -6.16 0.20
C ALA A 118 -13.05 -6.05 0.96
N GLY A 119 -13.34 -4.85 1.46
CA GLY A 119 -14.70 -4.42 1.76
C GLY A 119 -15.37 -3.75 0.56
N SER A 120 -16.61 -3.32 0.73
CA SER A 120 -17.40 -2.62 -0.31
C SER A 120 -17.36 -1.10 -0.21
N VAL A 121 -16.81 -0.55 0.87
CA VAL A 121 -16.78 0.91 1.11
C VAL A 121 -15.64 1.53 0.32
N THR A 122 -15.89 2.68 -0.28
CA THR A 122 -14.89 3.54 -0.92
C THR A 122 -14.94 4.93 -0.29
N ALA A 123 -13.78 5.55 -0.10
CA ALA A 123 -13.65 6.93 0.34
C ALA A 123 -12.57 7.65 -0.47
N THR A 124 -12.82 8.88 -0.88
CA THR A 124 -11.87 9.70 -1.66
C THR A 124 -11.89 11.13 -1.16
N GLY A 125 -10.82 11.88 -1.40
CA GLY A 125 -10.82 13.30 -1.09
C GLY A 125 -9.60 14.05 -1.62
N LEU A 126 -9.66 15.36 -1.46
CA LEU A 126 -8.51 16.25 -1.59
C LEU A 126 -7.85 16.45 -0.23
N TYR A 127 -6.58 16.83 -0.25
CA TYR A 127 -5.94 17.38 0.94
C TYR A 127 -6.34 18.82 1.18
N ASN A 128 -6.41 19.21 2.47
CA ASN A 128 -6.64 20.59 2.86
C ASN A 128 -5.44 21.46 2.52
N THR A 129 -4.23 20.95 2.78
CA THR A 129 -2.99 21.61 2.37
C THR A 129 -2.66 21.24 0.92
N GLN A 130 -2.51 22.24 0.07
CA GLN A 130 -2.09 22.11 -1.33
C GLN A 130 -0.87 23.00 -1.58
N ASP A 131 -0.04 22.66 -2.55
CA ASP A 131 1.02 23.55 -3.01
C ASP A 131 0.44 24.55 -4.04
N THR A 132 1.31 25.40 -4.60
CA THR A 132 0.92 26.41 -5.61
C THR A 132 0.84 25.83 -7.02
N SER A 133 1.02 24.52 -7.20
CA SER A 133 0.97 23.90 -8.52
C SER A 133 -0.46 23.80 -9.04
N ALA A 134 -0.59 23.57 -10.34
CA ALA A 134 -1.88 23.33 -10.97
C ALA A 134 -2.48 21.96 -10.62
N GLU A 135 -1.73 21.06 -9.96
CA GLU A 135 -2.20 19.74 -9.57
C GLU A 135 -2.44 19.68 -8.06
N ARG A 136 -3.70 19.76 -7.65
CA ARG A 136 -4.13 19.49 -6.29
C ARG A 136 -4.12 18.00 -6.01
N ARG A 137 -3.39 17.65 -4.96
CA ARG A 137 -3.16 16.27 -4.52
C ARG A 137 -4.38 15.70 -3.81
N SER A 138 -4.59 14.40 -4.01
CA SER A 138 -5.78 13.67 -3.59
C SER A 138 -5.42 12.30 -3.02
N TRP A 139 -6.39 11.65 -2.39
CA TRP A 139 -6.26 10.32 -1.81
C TRP A 139 -7.52 9.49 -2.07
N ALA A 140 -7.33 8.18 -2.20
CA ALA A 140 -8.41 7.20 -2.33
C ALA A 140 -8.18 6.05 -1.36
N CYS A 141 -9.26 5.52 -0.82
CA CYS A 141 -9.25 4.46 0.17
C CYS A 141 -10.37 3.46 -0.08
N LEU A 142 -10.06 2.19 0.18
CA LEU A 142 -10.98 1.10 0.45
C LEU A 142 -10.81 0.79 1.96
N PRO A 143 -11.54 1.48 2.87
CA PRO A 143 -11.16 1.55 4.28
C PRO A 143 -11.58 0.33 5.11
N ALA A 144 -12.30 -0.63 4.54
CA ALA A 144 -12.89 -1.76 5.25
C ALA A 144 -12.58 -3.09 4.54
N GLY A 145 -12.95 -4.19 5.18
CA GLY A 145 -12.68 -5.55 4.73
C GLY A 145 -11.77 -6.29 5.72
N LYS A 146 -11.11 -7.35 5.24
CA LYS A 146 -10.02 -8.00 5.98
C LYS A 146 -8.74 -7.18 5.94
N ILE A 147 -8.58 -6.29 4.96
CA ILE A 147 -7.53 -5.28 4.93
C ILE A 147 -8.07 -3.97 4.34
N GLY A 148 -7.91 -2.87 5.07
CA GLY A 148 -8.14 -1.54 4.53
C GLY A 148 -6.91 -1.07 3.74
N ALA A 149 -7.10 -0.37 2.62
CA ALA A 149 -6.00 0.15 1.80
C ALA A 149 -6.27 1.57 1.31
N CYS A 150 -5.25 2.42 1.35
CA CYS A 150 -5.29 3.76 0.76
C CYS A 150 -4.12 3.99 -0.19
N THR A 151 -4.35 4.83 -1.19
CA THR A 151 -3.36 5.37 -2.11
C THR A 151 -3.29 6.90 -2.06
N THR A 152 -2.11 7.45 -2.32
CA THR A 152 -1.94 8.88 -2.59
C THR A 152 -0.66 9.17 -3.37
N HIS A 153 -0.58 10.37 -3.95
CA HIS A 153 0.61 10.99 -4.53
C HIS A 153 0.70 12.41 -3.93
N LEU A 154 1.75 12.68 -3.15
CA LEU A 154 1.90 13.93 -2.40
C LEU A 154 2.61 15.03 -3.20
N SER A 155 2.63 16.25 -2.66
CA SER A 155 3.28 17.40 -3.30
C SER A 155 4.77 17.14 -3.60
N ALA A 156 5.14 17.23 -4.87
CA ALA A 156 6.54 17.20 -5.30
C ALA A 156 7.25 18.57 -5.18
N ARG A 157 6.49 19.67 -4.98
CA ARG A 157 7.02 21.04 -4.99
C ARG A 157 7.38 21.57 -3.60
N SER A 158 6.82 20.98 -2.55
CA SER A 158 6.99 21.44 -1.18
C SER A 158 7.00 20.26 -0.22
N GLY A 159 8.17 19.96 0.35
CA GLY A 159 8.30 18.88 1.33
C GLY A 159 7.47 19.11 2.60
N SER A 160 7.30 20.37 3.04
CA SER A 160 6.43 20.68 4.19
C SER A 160 4.95 20.45 3.87
N THR A 161 4.52 20.79 2.65
CA THR A 161 3.18 20.48 2.15
C THR A 161 2.99 18.96 2.06
N ALA A 162 3.94 18.24 1.48
CA ALA A 162 3.88 16.78 1.40
C ALA A 162 3.78 16.14 2.80
N LEU A 163 4.57 16.61 3.78
CA LEU A 163 4.49 16.09 5.14
C LEU A 163 3.13 16.36 5.79
N ALA A 164 2.56 17.55 5.59
CA ALA A 164 1.22 17.88 6.07
C ALA A 164 0.16 16.96 5.45
N GLN A 165 0.22 16.73 4.14
CA GLN A 165 -0.68 15.82 3.42
C GLN A 165 -0.53 14.37 3.92
N CYS A 166 0.70 13.90 4.12
CA CYS A 166 0.97 12.57 4.66
C CYS A 166 0.32 12.40 6.04
N LYS A 167 0.55 13.36 6.96
CA LYS A 167 -0.05 13.37 8.30
C LYS A 167 -1.58 13.37 8.25
N GLU A 168 -2.16 14.15 7.33
CA GLU A 168 -3.60 14.25 7.16
C GLU A 168 -4.22 12.92 6.71
N LEU A 169 -3.60 12.19 5.78
CA LEU A 169 -4.07 10.86 5.38
C LEU A 169 -3.88 9.86 6.51
N MET A 170 -2.70 9.81 7.12
CA MET A 170 -2.40 8.85 8.19
C MET A 170 -3.31 9.03 9.40
N ALA A 171 -3.68 10.28 9.75
CA ALA A 171 -4.66 10.55 10.80
C ALA A 171 -6.05 9.95 10.51
N ARG A 172 -6.48 9.92 9.24
CA ARG A 172 -7.72 9.24 8.83
C ARG A 172 -7.60 7.73 8.98
N VAL A 173 -6.51 7.14 8.47
CA VAL A 173 -6.32 5.68 8.46
C VAL A 173 -6.13 5.11 9.87
N VAL A 174 -5.64 5.90 10.83
CA VAL A 174 -5.63 5.50 12.25
C VAL A 174 -7.04 5.15 12.75
N GLY A 175 -8.09 5.82 12.25
CA GLY A 175 -9.48 5.57 12.60
C GLY A 175 -10.17 4.46 11.80
N TYR A 176 -9.51 3.85 10.82
CA TYR A 176 -10.09 2.76 10.04
C TYR A 176 -9.96 1.40 10.74
N PRO A 177 -10.87 0.44 10.45
CA PRO A 177 -10.71 -0.94 10.86
C PRO A 177 -9.32 -1.49 10.50
N ARG A 178 -8.76 -2.30 11.41
CA ARG A 178 -7.44 -2.93 11.22
C ARG A 178 -7.60 -4.37 10.73
N PRO A 179 -6.62 -4.90 9.96
CA PRO A 179 -5.39 -4.24 9.50
C PRO A 179 -5.63 -3.22 8.38
N ALA A 180 -4.72 -2.23 8.28
CA ALA A 180 -4.80 -1.17 7.27
C ALA A 180 -3.41 -0.83 6.71
N VAL A 181 -3.37 -0.48 5.42
CA VAL A 181 -2.16 -0.05 4.72
C VAL A 181 -2.37 1.26 3.96
N VAL A 182 -1.31 2.05 3.86
CA VAL A 182 -1.24 3.23 2.98
C VAL A 182 -0.02 3.07 2.09
N ALA A 183 -0.21 3.19 0.80
CA ALA A 183 0.84 3.04 -0.20
C ALA A 183 0.83 4.26 -1.13
N GLY A 184 1.99 4.71 -1.58
CA GLY A 184 2.03 5.90 -2.43
C GLY A 184 3.42 6.42 -2.68
N ASP A 185 3.50 7.34 -3.64
CA ASP A 185 4.61 8.26 -3.81
C ASP A 185 4.43 9.42 -2.83
N MET A 186 5.22 9.43 -1.76
CA MET A 186 5.09 10.43 -0.71
C MET A 186 5.87 11.70 -1.04
N ASN A 187 6.68 11.73 -2.12
CA ASN A 187 7.59 12.84 -2.41
C ASN A 187 8.45 13.28 -1.20
N LEU A 188 8.71 12.36 -0.29
CA LEU A 188 9.49 12.54 0.94
C LEU A 188 10.48 11.39 1.04
N ARG A 189 11.65 11.64 1.63
CA ARG A 189 12.66 10.60 1.85
C ARG A 189 12.70 10.21 3.32
N TYR A 190 13.06 8.95 3.57
CA TYR A 190 13.43 8.52 4.93
C TYR A 190 14.76 9.16 5.33
N HIS A 191 14.81 9.73 6.53
CA HIS A 191 15.91 10.60 6.96
C HIS A 191 16.12 11.81 6.03
N GLY A 192 15.07 12.21 5.32
CA GLY A 192 15.04 13.44 4.53
C GLY A 192 14.76 14.67 5.39
N TRP A 193 14.65 15.82 4.73
CA TRP A 193 14.21 17.06 5.37
C TRP A 193 13.12 17.74 4.51
N PRO A 194 11.83 17.55 4.84
CA PRO A 194 11.30 16.79 5.98
C PRO A 194 11.43 15.26 5.86
N ASP A 195 11.39 14.54 6.99
CA ASP A 195 11.47 13.08 7.03
C ASP A 195 10.09 12.46 6.86
N VAL A 196 9.93 11.52 5.92
CA VAL A 196 8.69 10.74 5.78
C VAL A 196 8.35 9.93 7.05
N GLN A 197 9.33 9.62 7.89
CA GLN A 197 9.10 8.95 9.16
C GLN A 197 8.25 9.80 10.12
N ASP A 198 8.28 11.13 9.98
CA ASP A 198 7.53 12.06 10.84
C ASP A 198 6.01 12.01 10.60
N CYS A 199 5.56 11.34 9.53
CA CYS A 199 4.14 11.04 9.33
C CYS A 199 3.73 9.61 9.67
N ASN A 200 4.63 8.75 10.18
CA ASN A 200 4.27 7.41 10.64
C ASN A 200 3.67 7.45 12.06
N PRO A 201 2.35 7.26 12.23
CA PRO A 201 1.73 7.35 13.55
C PRO A 201 1.96 6.07 14.38
N PRO A 202 1.73 6.12 15.70
CA PRO A 202 1.71 4.93 16.54
C PRO A 202 0.77 3.84 16.00
N GLY A 203 1.14 2.58 16.19
CA GLY A 203 0.38 1.44 15.64
C GLY A 203 0.60 1.21 14.14
N PHE A 204 1.56 1.90 13.52
CA PHE A 204 2.05 1.63 12.17
C PHE A 204 3.57 1.55 12.12
N TYR A 205 4.07 0.86 11.11
CA TYR A 205 5.45 0.97 10.65
C TYR A 205 5.47 1.38 9.18
N ARG A 206 6.62 1.91 8.75
CA ARG A 206 6.87 2.35 7.39
C ARG A 206 8.01 1.55 6.76
N LYS A 207 7.89 1.21 5.48
CA LYS A 207 8.94 0.66 4.62
C LYS A 207 8.95 1.39 3.29
N GLY A 208 10.14 1.68 2.74
CA GLY A 208 10.29 2.39 1.48
C GLY A 208 11.38 1.82 0.60
N ASP A 209 11.38 2.24 -0.66
CA ASP A 209 12.29 1.83 -1.73
C ASP A 209 13.69 2.48 -1.68
N GLY A 210 13.95 3.31 -0.64
CA GLY A 210 15.12 4.18 -0.52
C GLY A 210 14.96 5.52 -1.27
N GLY A 211 13.85 5.71 -1.96
CA GLY A 211 13.45 6.92 -2.67
C GLY A 211 12.18 7.52 -2.06
N LEU A 212 11.18 7.72 -2.91
CA LEU A 212 9.95 8.46 -2.61
C LEU A 212 8.74 7.54 -2.41
N GLN A 213 8.85 6.25 -2.77
CA GLN A 213 7.75 5.31 -2.62
C GLN A 213 7.78 4.65 -1.24
N HIS A 214 6.62 4.71 -0.58
CA HIS A 214 6.48 4.19 0.77
C HIS A 214 5.20 3.39 0.95
N ILE A 215 5.29 2.41 1.85
CA ILE A 215 4.16 1.66 2.38
C ILE A 215 4.19 1.81 3.90
N PHE A 216 3.08 2.28 4.45
CA PHE A 216 2.76 2.27 5.87
C PHE A 216 1.80 1.11 6.13
N ALA A 217 2.04 0.32 7.17
CA ALA A 217 1.20 -0.81 7.51
C ALA A 217 0.94 -0.86 9.02
N SER A 218 -0.30 -1.19 9.37
CA SER A 218 -0.70 -1.42 10.76
C SER A 218 0.15 -2.51 11.39
N THR A 219 0.48 -2.39 12.68
CA THR A 219 1.30 -3.39 13.39
C THR A 219 0.65 -4.77 13.53
N ASN A 220 -0.65 -4.91 13.24
CA ASN A 220 -1.32 -6.20 13.07
C ASN A 220 -0.80 -7.01 11.87
N LEU A 221 -0.05 -6.38 10.95
CA LEU A 221 0.59 -7.01 9.81
C LEU A 221 2.08 -7.15 10.08
N ALA A 222 2.56 -8.36 10.35
CA ALA A 222 3.97 -8.57 10.63
C ALA A 222 4.80 -8.39 9.35
N PHE A 223 5.75 -7.45 9.35
CA PHE A 223 6.65 -7.23 8.23
C PHE A 223 7.49 -8.50 7.96
N LYS A 224 7.52 -8.94 6.70
CA LYS A 224 8.34 -10.07 6.26
C LYS A 224 9.52 -9.60 5.41
N ARG A 225 9.24 -8.83 4.35
CA ARG A 225 10.27 -8.36 3.40
C ARG A 225 9.81 -7.14 2.61
N GLY A 226 10.75 -6.31 2.19
CA GLY A 226 10.58 -5.30 1.15
C GLY A 226 11.36 -5.71 -0.11
N THR A 227 10.78 -5.52 -1.29
CA THR A 227 11.37 -5.88 -2.57
C THR A 227 11.22 -4.71 -3.54
N ARG A 228 12.33 -4.25 -4.10
CA ARG A 228 12.35 -3.30 -5.21
C ARG A 228 12.20 -4.09 -6.51
N ILE A 229 11.27 -3.68 -7.35
CA ILE A 229 10.96 -4.29 -8.64
C ILE A 229 11.43 -3.34 -9.72
N ASP A 230 12.21 -3.86 -10.67
CA ASP A 230 12.62 -3.10 -11.84
C ASP A 230 11.42 -2.87 -12.78
N MET A 231 11.26 -1.63 -13.23
CA MET A 231 10.21 -1.23 -14.15
C MET A 231 10.73 -1.10 -15.60
N ASP A 232 11.92 -1.63 -15.88
CA ASP A 232 12.56 -1.70 -17.21
C ASP A 232 12.61 -0.34 -17.93
N GLY A 233 12.77 0.73 -17.16
CA GLY A 233 12.78 2.11 -17.67
C GLY A 233 11.46 2.57 -18.29
N THR A 234 10.35 1.86 -18.06
CA THR A 234 9.02 2.26 -18.56
C THR A 234 8.43 3.43 -17.77
N THR A 235 8.94 3.66 -16.57
CA THR A 235 8.75 4.82 -15.69
C THR A 235 10.08 5.11 -15.00
N ASP A 236 10.21 6.30 -14.41
CA ASP A 236 11.35 6.74 -13.62
C ASP A 236 11.35 6.24 -12.16
N HIS A 237 10.27 5.57 -11.73
CA HIS A 237 10.20 4.93 -10.42
C HIS A 237 10.33 3.42 -10.50
N PRO A 238 10.95 2.76 -9.49
CA PRO A 238 10.78 1.33 -9.33
C PRO A 238 9.34 0.99 -8.93
N GLY A 239 9.00 -0.29 -8.96
CA GLY A 239 7.92 -0.82 -8.15
C GLY A 239 8.42 -1.11 -6.74
N TRP A 240 7.61 -0.79 -5.72
CA TRP A 240 7.93 -1.11 -4.33
C TRP A 240 6.92 -2.11 -3.76
N MET A 241 7.38 -3.30 -3.43
CA MET A 241 6.55 -4.35 -2.84
C MET A 241 6.93 -4.61 -1.39
N VAL A 242 5.94 -4.59 -0.50
CA VAL A 242 6.09 -5.07 0.88
C VAL A 242 5.27 -6.34 1.07
N THR A 243 5.92 -7.35 1.60
CA THR A 243 5.30 -8.62 1.99
C THR A 243 5.12 -8.64 3.50
N VAL A 244 3.92 -8.99 3.94
CA VAL A 244 3.54 -9.07 5.35
C VAL A 244 2.85 -10.40 5.65
N ASN A 245 2.85 -10.80 6.91
CA ASN A 245 2.01 -11.89 7.40
C ASN A 245 0.80 -11.30 8.12
N MET A 246 -0.37 -11.80 7.77
CA MET A 246 -1.66 -11.53 8.41
C MET A 246 -2.07 -12.76 9.21
N SER A 247 -2.22 -12.58 10.52
CA SER A 247 -2.62 -13.63 11.47
C SER A 247 -4.12 -13.83 11.52
#